data_AF-A0A0K8U8Z2-F1
#
_entry.id   AF-A0A0K8U8Z2-F1
#
_cell.length_a   1.000
_cell.length_b   1.000
_cell.length_c   1.000
_cell.angle_alpha   90.00
_cell.angle_beta   90.00
_cell.angle_gamma   90.00
#
_symmetry.space_group_name_H-M   'P 1'
#
loop_
_entity.id
_entity.type
_entity.pdbx_description
1 polymer ?
#
loop_
_entity_poly.entity_id
_entity_poly.type
_entity_poly.pdbx_seq_one_letter_code
_entity_poly.pdbx_strand_id
1 'polypeptide(L)'
;MTENNPVKSEELESLTTKNGKTAQIVSGLNRPTEKIPLGEQSRAVRRQELMVLLGNIGLLSTGMALSLPTVTLRQLMDPNETVHLSESQASWFASINTLSCPLGGLLSGFLLDKMGRKNTLYVLNGIALASWALMALAVESNADIVFIQLMVSRFCIGIAMGIASAPVGVYSAEISLPRIRGRLILGTSVSIAAGILVMYIMGYFIRNDWQLISMICCAYQIVAMLCVIPMPESPSWLVSKGRFEEAKRALNYFRGLEKSGKI
;
A
#
# COMPACT_ATOMS: atom_id res chain seq x y z
N MET A 1 -27.45 57.55 23.37
CA MET A 1 -26.95 57.74 24.75
C MET A 1 -26.28 56.45 25.17
N THR A 2 -24.98 56.33 24.97
CA THR A 2 -24.17 55.20 25.47
C THR A 2 -23.82 55.48 26.93
N GLU A 3 -24.27 54.57 27.78
CA GLU A 3 -24.09 54.57 29.23
C GLU A 3 -22.60 54.42 29.55
N ASN A 4 -22.00 55.47 30.12
CA ASN A 4 -20.64 55.47 30.62
C ASN A 4 -20.59 54.56 31.85
N ASN A 5 -20.08 53.34 31.68
CA ASN A 5 -19.86 52.41 32.78
C ASN A 5 -18.52 52.74 33.47
N PRO A 6 -18.53 53.34 34.68
CA PRO A 6 -17.33 53.88 35.34
C PRO A 6 -16.32 52.80 35.76
N VAL A 7 -16.74 51.52 35.78
CA VAL A 7 -15.90 50.38 36.17
C VAL A 7 -14.77 50.12 35.15
N LYS A 8 -15.00 50.43 33.86
CA LYS A 8 -14.03 50.12 32.79
C LYS A 8 -12.84 51.07 32.77
N SER A 9 -13.02 52.30 33.23
CA SER A 9 -11.95 53.31 33.33
C SER A 9 -10.96 53.01 34.45
N GLU A 10 -11.43 52.49 35.59
CA GLU A 10 -10.58 52.18 36.75
C GLU A 10 -9.67 50.97 36.50
N GLU A 11 -10.15 49.92 35.82
CA GLU A 11 -9.31 48.78 35.42
C GLU A 11 -8.21 49.19 34.43
N LEU A 12 -8.48 50.15 33.54
CA LEU A 12 -7.53 50.66 32.55
C LEU A 12 -6.42 51.52 33.18
N GLU A 13 -6.72 52.29 34.24
CA GLU A 13 -5.72 53.07 34.97
C GLU A 13 -4.75 52.19 35.77
N SER A 14 -5.22 51.04 36.26
CA SER A 14 -4.40 50.08 37.03
C SER A 14 -3.30 49.37 36.21
N LEU A 15 -3.34 49.47 34.88
CA LEU A 15 -2.40 48.82 33.96
C LEU A 15 -1.19 49.69 33.58
N THR A 16 -0.95 50.78 34.30
CA THR A 16 0.23 51.63 34.12
C THR A 16 1.46 50.98 34.78
N THR A 17 2.35 50.44 33.95
CA THR A 17 3.66 49.97 34.41
C THR A 17 4.51 51.14 34.90
N LYS A 18 5.42 50.90 35.87
CA LYS A 18 6.30 51.89 36.55
C LYS A 18 7.12 52.83 35.63
N ASN A 19 7.11 52.64 34.31
CA ASN A 19 7.82 53.43 33.31
C ASN A 19 6.91 54.33 32.44
N GLY A 20 5.65 54.56 32.84
CA GLY A 20 4.76 55.50 32.13
C GLY A 20 4.36 55.06 30.72
N LYS A 21 4.57 53.79 30.36
CA LYS A 21 4.13 53.21 29.09
C LYS A 21 2.84 52.44 29.33
N THR A 22 1.75 52.92 28.73
CA THR A 22 0.46 52.22 28.67
C THR A 22 0.65 50.89 27.96
N ALA A 23 0.19 49.79 28.55
CA ALA A 23 0.21 48.49 27.89
C ALA A 23 -0.63 48.55 26.60
N GLN A 24 0.02 48.59 25.44
CA GLN A 24 -0.66 48.48 24.17
C GLN A 24 -1.02 47.01 23.95
N ILE A 25 -2.32 46.70 23.97
CA ILE A 25 -2.81 45.41 23.47
C ILE A 25 -2.51 45.38 21.98
N VAL A 26 -1.60 44.49 21.54
CA VAL A 26 -1.26 44.32 20.13
C VAL A 26 -2.53 43.92 19.38
N SER A 27 -3.05 44.83 18.56
CA SER A 27 -4.24 44.57 17.76
C SER A 27 -3.93 43.44 16.76
N GLY A 28 -4.82 42.44 16.70
CA GLY A 28 -4.62 41.26 15.84
C GLY A 28 -4.23 39.97 16.56
N LEU A 29 -3.97 39.99 17.88
CA LEU A 29 -3.77 38.77 18.69
C LEU A 29 -5.08 38.05 19.06
N ASN A 30 -6.21 38.52 18.54
CA ASN A 30 -7.53 37.91 18.65
C ASN A 30 -7.90 37.10 17.39
N ARG A 31 -6.91 36.55 16.67
CA ARG A 31 -7.20 35.50 15.70
C ARG A 31 -7.45 34.23 16.50
N PRO A 32 -8.69 33.70 16.56
CA PRO A 32 -8.87 32.35 17.07
C PRO A 32 -7.96 31.47 16.22
N THR A 33 -7.01 30.77 16.86
CA THR A 33 -6.25 29.72 16.18
C THR A 33 -7.28 28.73 15.67
N GLU A 34 -7.56 28.78 14.37
CA GLU A 34 -8.46 27.86 13.71
C GLU A 34 -7.91 26.46 13.98
N LYS A 35 -8.60 25.71 14.85
CA LYS A 35 -8.12 24.40 15.26
C LYS A 35 -8.12 23.55 13.99
N ILE A 36 -6.93 23.21 13.52
CA ILE A 36 -6.73 22.29 12.39
C ILE A 36 -7.62 21.08 12.64
N PRO A 37 -8.50 20.70 11.69
CA PRO A 37 -9.44 19.61 11.92
C PRO A 37 -8.67 18.33 12.26
N LEU A 38 -9.24 17.48 13.11
CA LEU A 38 -8.56 16.34 13.74
C LEU A 38 -7.87 15.40 12.73
N GLY A 39 -8.34 15.32 11.49
CA GLY A 39 -7.70 14.54 10.42
C GLY A 39 -6.51 15.20 9.72
N GLU A 40 -6.36 16.52 9.79
CA GLU A 40 -5.31 17.29 9.09
C GLU A 40 -4.04 17.51 9.91
N GLN A 41 -4.00 16.95 11.13
CA GLN A 41 -2.78 16.96 11.93
C GLN A 41 -1.66 16.19 11.21
N SER A 42 -0.43 16.71 11.25
CA SER A 42 0.73 16.11 10.57
C SER A 42 0.97 14.64 10.97
N ARG A 43 0.66 14.28 12.23
CA ARG A 43 0.72 12.88 12.71
C ARG A 43 -0.26 11.95 12.00
N ALA A 44 -1.50 12.41 11.76
CA ALA A 44 -2.54 11.66 11.08
C ALA A 44 -2.16 11.39 9.61
N VAL A 45 -1.66 12.44 8.93
CA VAL A 45 -1.17 12.35 7.54
C VAL A 45 -0.02 11.35 7.43
N ARG A 46 0.98 11.42 8.33
CA ARG A 46 2.13 10.50 8.31
C ARG A 46 1.71 9.04 8.54
N ARG A 47 0.75 8.79 9.43
CA ARG A 47 0.21 7.43 9.67
C ARG A 47 -0.50 6.88 8.42
N GLN A 48 -1.29 7.72 7.74
CA GLN A 48 -1.96 7.32 6.49
C GLN A 48 -0.95 7.04 5.38
N GLU A 49 0.04 7.92 5.19
CA GLU A 49 1.12 7.71 4.22
C GLU A 49 1.89 6.41 4.50
N LEU A 50 2.25 6.14 5.76
CA LEU A 50 2.92 4.90 6.15
C LEU A 50 2.08 3.66 5.84
N MET A 51 0.79 3.65 6.16
CA MET A 51 -0.07 2.48 5.92
C MET A 51 -0.31 2.22 4.43
N VAL A 52 -0.46 3.28 3.63
CA VAL A 52 -0.52 3.13 2.17
C VAL A 52 0.81 2.64 1.61
N LEU A 53 1.94 3.14 2.12
CA LEU A 53 3.26 2.68 1.71
C LEU A 53 3.45 1.18 2.03
N LEU A 54 3.05 0.72 3.22
CA LEU A 54 3.07 -0.70 3.57
C LEU A 54 2.18 -1.55 2.65
N GLY A 55 0.98 -1.08 2.32
CA GLY A 55 0.11 -1.75 1.34
C GLY A 55 0.71 -1.80 -0.07
N ASN A 56 1.41 -0.74 -0.46
CA ASN A 56 2.07 -0.61 -1.76
C ASN A 56 3.28 -1.53 -1.95
N ILE A 57 3.93 -1.99 -0.87
CA ILE A 57 5.00 -2.99 -0.95
C ILE A 57 4.50 -4.27 -1.64
N GLY A 58 3.26 -4.70 -1.37
CA GLY A 58 2.65 -5.82 -2.10
C GLY A 58 2.43 -5.52 -3.58
N LEU A 59 2.07 -4.28 -3.92
CA LEU A 59 1.82 -3.85 -5.31
C LEU A 59 3.11 -3.74 -6.15
N LEU A 60 4.25 -3.54 -5.50
CA LEU A 60 5.55 -3.57 -6.15
C LEU A 60 5.87 -4.99 -6.67
N SER A 61 5.48 -6.05 -5.93
CA SER A 61 5.58 -7.45 -6.40
C SER A 61 4.77 -7.68 -7.69
N THR A 62 3.60 -7.04 -7.80
CA THR A 62 2.80 -7.06 -9.04
C THR A 62 3.57 -6.48 -10.23
N GLY A 63 4.27 -5.36 -10.02
CA GLY A 63 5.16 -4.77 -11.03
C GLY A 63 6.28 -5.73 -11.45
N MET A 64 6.93 -6.38 -10.48
CA MET A 64 7.97 -7.40 -10.76
C MET A 64 7.42 -8.54 -11.62
N ALA A 65 6.26 -9.09 -11.24
CA ALA A 65 5.62 -10.20 -11.95
C ALA A 65 5.27 -9.86 -13.42
N LEU A 66 4.82 -8.63 -13.69
CA LEU A 66 4.52 -8.16 -15.05
C LEU A 66 5.77 -8.14 -15.96
N SER A 67 6.90 -7.68 -15.43
CA SER A 67 8.15 -7.50 -16.19
C SER A 67 9.05 -8.73 -16.25
N LEU A 68 8.70 -9.77 -15.49
CA LEU A 68 9.49 -10.98 -15.36
C LEU A 68 9.75 -11.72 -16.69
N PRO A 69 8.77 -11.92 -17.60
CA PRO A 69 9.05 -12.51 -18.91
C PRO A 69 10.12 -11.72 -19.68
N THR A 70 10.06 -10.39 -19.67
CA THR A 70 11.04 -9.53 -20.37
C THR A 70 12.48 -9.80 -19.94
N VAL A 71 12.67 -10.18 -18.67
CA VAL A 71 13.98 -10.47 -18.09
C VAL A 71 14.42 -11.92 -18.32
N THR A 72 13.53 -12.88 -18.07
CA THR A 72 13.91 -14.30 -18.03
C THR A 72 13.77 -15.02 -19.37
N LEU A 73 13.03 -14.46 -20.34
CA LEU A 73 12.72 -15.18 -21.58
C LEU A 73 13.97 -15.48 -22.42
N ARG A 74 14.95 -14.58 -22.44
CA ARG A 74 16.21 -14.81 -23.17
C ARG A 74 16.96 -16.02 -22.64
N GLN A 75 16.98 -16.20 -21.31
CA GLN A 75 17.63 -17.33 -20.65
C GLN A 75 16.85 -18.62 -20.91
N LEU A 76 15.52 -18.57 -20.74
CA LEU A 76 14.64 -19.73 -20.94
C LEU A 76 14.54 -20.19 -22.40
N MET A 77 14.99 -19.39 -23.36
CA MET A 77 15.05 -19.76 -24.78
C MET A 77 16.47 -20.08 -25.25
N ASP A 78 17.48 -20.07 -24.36
CA ASP A 78 18.84 -20.44 -24.74
C ASP A 78 18.93 -21.97 -24.93
N PRO A 79 19.32 -22.47 -26.11
CA PRO A 79 19.42 -23.91 -26.37
C PRO A 79 20.52 -24.61 -25.57
N ASN A 80 21.41 -23.87 -24.91
CA ASN A 80 22.48 -24.43 -24.08
C ASN A 80 22.06 -24.64 -22.61
N GLU A 81 20.89 -24.15 -22.21
CA GLU A 81 20.36 -24.31 -20.86
C GLU A 81 19.59 -25.63 -20.72
N THR A 82 19.56 -26.16 -19.49
CA THR A 82 18.81 -27.39 -19.14
C THR A 82 17.30 -27.21 -19.33
N VAL A 83 16.83 -25.97 -19.20
CA VAL A 83 15.43 -25.57 -19.40
C VAL A 83 15.34 -24.70 -20.65
N HIS A 84 14.96 -25.33 -21.76
CA HIS A 84 14.75 -24.66 -23.04
C HIS A 84 13.26 -24.68 -23.44
N LEU A 85 12.69 -23.50 -23.60
CA LEU A 85 11.32 -23.27 -24.06
C LEU A 85 11.30 -23.05 -25.57
N SER A 86 10.36 -23.72 -26.25
CA SER A 86 10.04 -23.38 -27.64
C SER A 86 9.43 -21.98 -27.74
N GLU A 87 9.44 -21.38 -28.93
CA GLU A 87 8.84 -20.06 -29.18
C GLU A 87 7.34 -20.01 -28.79
N SER A 88 6.61 -21.11 -29.00
CA SER A 88 5.21 -21.21 -28.59
C SER A 88 5.05 -21.27 -27.06
N GLN A 89 5.91 -22.03 -26.38
CA GLN A 89 5.92 -22.10 -24.90
C GLN A 89 6.30 -20.77 -24.27
N ALA A 90 7.30 -20.08 -24.82
CA ALA A 90 7.72 -18.74 -24.44
C ALA A 90 6.56 -17.72 -24.56
N SER A 91 5.79 -17.80 -25.65
CA SER A 91 4.63 -16.93 -25.86
C SER A 91 3.52 -17.19 -24.85
N TRP A 92 3.23 -18.46 -24.53
CA TRP A 92 2.29 -18.82 -23.46
C TRP A 92 2.76 -18.32 -22.10
N PHE A 93 4.05 -18.46 -21.80
CA PHE A 93 4.66 -17.99 -20.56
C PHE A 93 4.55 -16.49 -20.33
N ALA A 94 4.69 -15.70 -21.39
CA ALA A 94 4.53 -14.25 -21.31
C ALA A 94 3.06 -13.81 -21.18
N SER A 95 2.13 -14.53 -21.82
CA SER A 95 0.73 -14.09 -21.95
C SER A 95 -0.23 -14.63 -20.87
N ILE A 96 0.04 -15.81 -20.30
CA ILE A 96 -0.86 -16.48 -19.35
C ILE A 96 -1.11 -15.65 -18.08
N ASN A 97 -0.12 -14.86 -17.66
CA ASN A 97 -0.24 -13.96 -16.52
C ASN A 97 -1.35 -12.91 -16.75
N THR A 98 -1.28 -12.22 -17.90
CA THR A 98 -2.29 -11.23 -18.29
C THR A 98 -3.66 -11.86 -18.52
N LEU A 99 -3.70 -13.08 -19.09
CA LEU A 99 -4.95 -13.81 -19.32
C LEU A 99 -5.69 -14.15 -18.02
N SER A 100 -4.96 -14.45 -16.95
CA SER A 100 -5.53 -14.80 -15.63
C SER A 100 -5.95 -13.58 -14.78
N CYS A 101 -5.44 -12.39 -15.09
CA CYS A 101 -5.68 -11.17 -14.32
C CYS A 101 -7.17 -10.77 -14.22
N PRO A 102 -7.99 -10.81 -15.29
CA PRO A 102 -9.44 -10.54 -15.20
C PRO A 102 -10.17 -11.47 -14.22
N LEU A 103 -9.77 -12.74 -14.14
CA LEU A 103 -10.35 -13.70 -13.20
C LEU A 103 -10.08 -13.28 -11.75
N GLY A 104 -8.85 -12.83 -11.46
CA GLY A 104 -8.50 -12.26 -10.16
C GLY A 104 -9.26 -10.97 -9.86
N GLY A 105 -9.45 -10.10 -10.85
CA GLY A 105 -10.23 -8.87 -10.74
C GLY A 105 -11.68 -9.12 -10.35
N LEU A 106 -12.34 -10.09 -10.99
CA LEU A 106 -13.71 -10.51 -10.64
C LEU A 106 -13.79 -11.06 -9.21
N LEU A 107 -12.80 -11.84 -8.79
CA LEU A 107 -12.74 -12.37 -7.43
C LEU A 107 -12.46 -11.28 -6.37
N SER A 108 -11.78 -10.20 -6.76
CA SER A 108 -11.37 -9.13 -5.85
C SER A 108 -12.54 -8.46 -5.12
N GLY A 109 -13.63 -8.16 -5.84
CA GLY A 109 -14.81 -7.51 -5.26
C GLY A 109 -15.48 -8.39 -4.21
N PHE A 110 -15.66 -9.67 -4.52
CA PHE A 110 -16.23 -10.64 -3.60
C PHE A 110 -15.37 -10.81 -2.32
N LEU A 111 -14.05 -10.90 -2.49
CA LEU A 111 -13.11 -10.99 -1.36
C LEU A 111 -13.14 -9.73 -0.49
N LEU A 112 -13.16 -8.55 -1.10
CA LEU A 112 -13.18 -7.27 -0.41
C LEU A 112 -14.43 -7.09 0.47
N ASP A 113 -15.60 -7.47 -0.05
CA ASP A 113 -16.87 -7.32 0.67
C ASP A 113 -17.04 -8.39 1.75
N LYS A 114 -16.60 -9.62 1.49
CA LYS A 114 -16.75 -10.74 2.42
C LYS A 114 -15.70 -10.72 3.53
N MET A 115 -14.41 -10.62 3.18
CA MET A 115 -13.29 -10.82 4.10
C MET A 115 -12.69 -9.52 4.64
N GLY A 116 -12.91 -8.39 3.97
CA GLY A 116 -12.29 -7.10 4.32
C GLY A 116 -11.00 -6.84 3.55
N ARG A 117 -10.45 -5.62 3.70
CA ARG A 117 -9.33 -5.14 2.88
C ARG A 117 -8.02 -5.80 3.34
N LYS A 118 -7.78 -5.85 4.65
CA LYS A 118 -6.58 -6.48 5.24
C LYS A 118 -6.51 -7.98 4.94
N ASN A 119 -7.63 -8.68 5.13
CA ASN A 119 -7.65 -10.13 4.89
C ASN A 119 -7.48 -10.46 3.41
N THR A 120 -8.03 -9.63 2.51
CA THR A 120 -7.79 -9.78 1.07
C THR A 120 -6.31 -9.60 0.72
N LEU A 121 -5.62 -8.66 1.38
CA LEU A 121 -4.16 -8.49 1.27
C LEU A 121 -3.38 -9.72 1.77
N TYR A 122 -3.85 -10.43 2.79
CA TYR A 122 -3.21 -11.69 3.19
C TYR A 122 -3.40 -12.79 2.16
N VAL A 123 -4.62 -12.96 1.65
CA VAL A 123 -4.93 -13.98 0.65
C VAL A 123 -4.10 -13.76 -0.60
N LEU A 124 -4.04 -12.52 -1.12
CA LEU A 124 -3.24 -12.23 -2.32
C LEU A 124 -1.74 -12.45 -2.07
N ASN A 125 -1.22 -12.04 -0.90
CA ASN A 125 0.20 -12.22 -0.60
C ASN A 125 0.55 -13.71 -0.46
N GLY A 126 -0.38 -14.52 0.08
CA GLY A 126 -0.23 -15.97 0.16
C GLY A 126 -0.22 -16.64 -1.23
N ILE A 127 -1.15 -16.27 -2.11
CA ILE A 127 -1.17 -16.78 -3.50
C ILE A 127 0.10 -16.36 -4.24
N ALA A 128 0.51 -15.09 -4.11
CA ALA A 128 1.74 -14.60 -4.72
C ALA A 128 2.97 -15.34 -4.19
N LEU A 129 3.07 -15.55 -2.88
CA LEU A 129 4.18 -16.28 -2.26
C LEU A 129 4.26 -17.72 -2.77
N ALA A 130 3.13 -18.42 -2.81
CA ALA A 130 3.06 -19.78 -3.35
C ALA A 130 3.48 -19.82 -4.82
N SER A 131 3.12 -18.81 -5.61
CA SER A 131 3.48 -18.70 -7.02
C SER A 131 4.99 -18.50 -7.22
N TRP A 132 5.58 -17.56 -6.47
CA TRP A 132 7.03 -17.31 -6.51
C TRP A 132 7.83 -18.50 -5.98
N ALA A 133 7.35 -19.16 -4.92
CA ALA A 133 7.96 -20.37 -4.38
C ALA A 133 7.91 -21.53 -5.37
N LEU A 134 6.77 -21.76 -6.04
CA LEU A 134 6.62 -22.79 -7.06
C LEU A 134 7.60 -22.58 -8.22
N MET A 135 7.82 -21.32 -8.61
CA MET A 135 8.77 -20.98 -9.66
C MET A 135 10.23 -21.10 -9.20
N ALA A 136 10.54 -20.73 -7.96
CA ALA A 136 11.87 -20.84 -7.39
C ALA A 136 12.30 -22.29 -7.12
N LEU A 137 11.35 -23.18 -6.82
CA LEU A 137 11.58 -24.60 -6.54
C LEU A 137 11.44 -25.49 -7.78
N ALA A 138 11.36 -24.89 -8.97
CA ALA A 138 11.21 -25.66 -10.20
C ALA A 138 12.44 -26.54 -10.43
N VAL A 139 12.24 -27.86 -10.49
CA VAL A 139 13.32 -28.85 -10.54
C VAL A 139 13.63 -29.21 -11.99
N GLU A 140 14.89 -29.02 -12.40
CA GLU A 140 15.40 -29.23 -13.77
C GLU A 140 15.50 -30.69 -14.21
N SER A 141 14.78 -31.61 -13.56
CA SER A 141 14.85 -33.03 -13.86
C SER A 141 14.05 -33.43 -15.10
N ASN A 142 13.05 -32.64 -15.51
CA ASN A 142 12.27 -32.88 -16.72
C ASN A 142 11.69 -31.57 -17.28
N ALA A 143 12.00 -31.26 -18.54
CA ALA A 143 11.60 -30.04 -19.23
C ALA A 143 10.07 -29.83 -19.27
N ASP A 144 9.28 -30.89 -19.46
CA ASP A 144 7.81 -30.79 -19.52
C ASP A 144 7.22 -30.43 -18.14
N ILE A 145 7.79 -31.00 -17.08
CA ILE A 145 7.36 -30.74 -15.71
C ILE A 145 7.69 -29.29 -15.32
N VAL A 146 8.89 -28.83 -15.66
CA VAL A 146 9.31 -27.43 -15.43
C VAL A 146 8.38 -26.48 -16.17
N PHE A 147 8.07 -26.74 -17.44
CA PHE A 147 7.16 -25.90 -18.20
C PHE A 147 5.77 -25.78 -17.53
N ILE A 148 5.21 -26.90 -17.05
CA ILE A 148 3.93 -26.89 -16.33
C ILE A 148 4.03 -26.08 -15.03
N GLN A 149 5.11 -26.23 -14.26
CA GLN A 149 5.33 -25.45 -13.03
C GLN A 149 5.44 -23.94 -13.32
N LEU A 150 6.12 -23.57 -14.41
CA LEU A 150 6.20 -22.19 -14.89
C LEU A 150 4.83 -21.67 -15.32
N MET A 151 4.00 -22.46 -16.02
CA MET A 151 2.64 -22.06 -16.40
C MET A 151 1.76 -21.85 -15.18
N VAL A 152 1.75 -22.81 -14.25
CA VAL A 152 0.91 -22.75 -13.04
C VAL A 152 1.32 -21.58 -12.16
N SER A 153 2.62 -21.37 -11.93
CA SER A 153 3.09 -20.22 -11.16
C SER A 153 2.69 -18.89 -11.79
N ARG A 154 2.79 -18.76 -13.13
CA ARG A 154 2.41 -17.53 -13.85
C ARG A 154 0.91 -17.27 -13.85
N PHE A 155 0.11 -18.33 -13.91
CA PHE A 155 -1.34 -18.23 -13.79
C PHE A 155 -1.74 -17.80 -12.37
N CYS A 156 -1.16 -18.40 -11.33
CA CYS A 156 -1.46 -18.04 -9.95
C CYS A 156 -1.04 -16.61 -9.60
N ILE A 157 0.16 -16.16 -10.01
CA ILE A 157 0.60 -14.78 -9.75
C ILE A 157 -0.23 -13.77 -10.54
N GLY A 158 -0.78 -14.15 -11.71
CA GLY A 158 -1.67 -13.29 -12.48
C GLY A 158 -3.04 -13.13 -11.84
N ILE A 159 -3.60 -14.19 -11.24
CA ILE A 159 -4.78 -14.08 -10.36
C ILE A 159 -4.47 -13.15 -9.18
N ALA A 160 -3.34 -13.33 -8.49
CA ALA A 160 -2.95 -12.48 -7.37
C ALA A 160 -2.81 -11.01 -7.78
N MET A 161 -2.24 -10.74 -8.95
CA MET A 161 -2.15 -9.40 -9.55
C MET A 161 -3.53 -8.79 -9.79
N GLY A 162 -4.46 -9.55 -10.37
CA GLY A 162 -5.84 -9.10 -10.59
C GLY A 162 -6.53 -8.73 -9.27
N ILE A 163 -6.32 -9.54 -8.23
CA ILE A 163 -6.85 -9.27 -6.89
C ILE A 163 -6.20 -8.03 -6.27
N ALA A 164 -4.91 -7.78 -6.46
CA ALA A 164 -4.16 -6.76 -5.72
C ALA A 164 -4.52 -5.30 -6.03
N SER A 165 -5.01 -5.02 -7.24
CA SER A 165 -5.32 -3.66 -7.67
C SER A 165 -6.46 -3.00 -6.86
N ALA A 166 -7.52 -3.75 -6.54
CA ALA A 166 -8.70 -3.21 -5.87
C ALA A 166 -8.50 -2.94 -4.35
N PRO A 167 -7.95 -3.87 -3.54
CA PRO A 167 -7.82 -3.67 -2.09
C PRO A 167 -6.97 -2.48 -1.70
N VAL A 168 -5.82 -2.27 -2.36
CA VAL A 168 -4.91 -1.17 -2.02
C VAL A 168 -5.53 0.17 -2.41
N GLY A 169 -6.17 0.26 -3.58
CA GLY A 169 -6.87 1.45 -4.04
C GLY A 169 -8.06 1.82 -3.15
N VAL A 170 -8.90 0.83 -2.83
CA VAL A 170 -10.07 1.00 -1.94
C VAL A 170 -9.63 1.36 -0.53
N TYR A 171 -8.63 0.66 0.01
CA TYR A 171 -8.10 0.96 1.34
C TYR A 171 -7.56 2.39 1.40
N SER A 172 -6.70 2.77 0.44
CA SER A 172 -6.16 4.12 0.32
C SER A 172 -7.28 5.17 0.23
N ALA A 173 -8.33 4.91 -0.54
CA ALA A 173 -9.50 5.79 -0.64
C ALA A 173 -10.31 5.90 0.67
N GLU A 174 -10.41 4.83 1.46
CA GLU A 174 -11.18 4.78 2.71
C GLU A 174 -10.44 5.41 3.89
N ILE A 175 -9.11 5.34 3.92
CA ILE A 175 -8.30 5.89 5.03
C ILE A 175 -7.84 7.33 4.80
N SER A 176 -7.80 7.77 3.54
CA SER A 176 -7.21 9.06 3.18
C SER A 176 -8.11 10.26 3.48
N LEU A 177 -7.49 11.39 3.82
CA LEU A 177 -8.18 12.68 3.77
C LEU A 177 -8.38 13.16 2.33
N PRO A 178 -9.46 13.92 2.04
CA PRO A 178 -9.71 14.48 0.71
C PRO A 178 -8.50 15.18 0.09
N ARG A 179 -7.73 15.92 0.90
CA ARG A 179 -6.54 16.68 0.47
C ARG A 179 -5.37 15.78 0.00
N ILE A 180 -5.16 14.62 0.62
CA ILE A 180 -4.01 13.74 0.31
C ILE A 180 -4.39 12.50 -0.50
N ARG A 181 -5.69 12.24 -0.67
CA ARG A 181 -6.23 11.08 -1.39
C ARG A 181 -5.63 10.91 -2.77
N GLY A 182 -5.51 11.99 -3.54
CA GLY A 182 -4.89 11.96 -4.87
C GLY A 182 -3.44 11.48 -4.85
N ARG A 183 -2.62 12.02 -3.92
CA ARG A 183 -1.21 11.63 -3.76
C ARG A 183 -1.07 10.15 -3.36
N LEU A 184 -1.93 9.67 -2.46
CA LEU A 184 -1.89 8.29 -1.98
C LEU A 184 -2.33 7.29 -3.06
N ILE A 185 -3.32 7.65 -3.88
CA ILE A 185 -3.72 6.84 -5.03
C ILE A 185 -2.62 6.83 -6.09
N LEU A 186 -2.01 7.97 -6.42
CA LEU A 186 -0.88 8.01 -7.35
C LEU A 186 0.31 7.18 -6.88
N GLY A 187 0.53 7.10 -5.56
CA GLY A 187 1.57 6.27 -4.96
C GLY A 187 1.44 4.78 -5.30
N THR A 188 0.22 4.28 -5.54
CA THR A 188 0.01 2.87 -5.93
C THR A 188 0.57 2.61 -7.34
N SER A 189 0.28 3.48 -8.31
CA SER A 189 0.81 3.38 -9.68
C SER A 189 2.34 3.51 -9.72
N VAL A 190 2.90 4.45 -8.93
CA VAL A 190 4.35 4.60 -8.78
C VAL A 190 5.00 3.33 -8.24
N SER A 191 4.32 2.62 -7.34
CA SER A 191 4.85 1.38 -6.74
C SER A 191 4.91 0.23 -7.75
N ILE A 192 3.91 0.12 -8.63
CA ILE A 192 3.94 -0.85 -9.75
C ILE A 192 5.10 -0.51 -10.70
N ALA A 193 5.24 0.76 -11.09
CA ALA A 193 6.34 1.20 -11.95
C ALA A 193 7.72 0.97 -11.31
N ALA A 194 7.85 1.19 -10.00
CA ALA A 194 9.05 0.88 -9.25
C ALA A 194 9.36 -0.62 -9.25
N GLY A 195 8.35 -1.48 -9.15
CA GLY A 195 8.51 -2.93 -9.24
C GLY A 195 9.06 -3.40 -10.60
N ILE A 196 8.54 -2.83 -11.68
CA ILE A 196 9.05 -3.06 -13.04
C ILE A 196 10.52 -2.63 -13.15
N LEU A 197 10.85 -1.44 -12.62
CA LEU A 197 12.22 -0.93 -12.64
C LEU A 197 13.18 -1.84 -11.86
N VAL A 198 12.80 -2.26 -10.65
CA VAL A 198 13.61 -3.18 -9.83
C VAL A 198 13.85 -4.48 -10.57
N MET A 199 12.83 -5.00 -11.25
CA MET A 199 12.96 -6.24 -12.03
C MET A 199 13.94 -6.10 -13.19
N TYR A 200 13.91 -4.99 -13.92
CA TYR A 200 14.87 -4.72 -14.99
C TYR A 200 16.30 -4.57 -14.46
N ILE A 201 16.47 -3.93 -13.30
CA ILE A 201 17.77 -3.83 -12.63
C ILE A 201 18.26 -5.24 -12.26
N MET A 202 17.41 -6.07 -11.65
CA MET A 202 17.75 -7.46 -11.33
C MET A 202 18.12 -8.25 -12.59
N GLY A 203 17.36 -8.11 -13.67
CA GLY A 203 17.65 -8.75 -14.95
C GLY A 203 18.95 -8.31 -15.60
N TYR A 204 19.39 -7.07 -15.36
CA TYR A 204 20.68 -6.59 -15.83
C TYR A 204 21.85 -7.24 -15.09
N PHE A 205 21.74 -7.42 -13.77
CA PHE A 205 22.78 -8.01 -12.92
C PHE A 205 22.78 -9.55 -12.94
N ILE A 206 21.60 -10.17 -12.99
CA ILE A 206 21.39 -11.62 -12.91
C ILE A 206 20.94 -12.11 -14.29
N ARG A 207 21.92 -12.37 -15.17
CA ARG A 207 21.66 -12.68 -16.58
C ARG A 207 21.55 -14.15 -16.94
N ASN A 208 21.94 -15.05 -16.04
CA ASN A 208 22.02 -16.48 -16.32
C ASN A 208 21.29 -17.33 -15.27
N ASP A 209 20.54 -16.72 -14.34
CA ASP A 209 19.92 -17.45 -13.23
C ASP A 209 18.52 -16.92 -12.92
N TRP A 210 17.54 -17.46 -13.64
CA TRP A 210 16.12 -17.12 -13.46
C TRP A 210 15.55 -17.69 -12.16
N GLN A 211 16.14 -18.76 -11.61
CA GLN A 211 15.73 -19.33 -10.33
C GLN A 211 16.13 -18.39 -9.18
N LEU A 212 17.33 -17.81 -9.22
CA LEU A 212 17.76 -16.80 -8.26
C LEU A 212 16.89 -15.56 -8.27
N ILE A 213 16.51 -15.07 -9.46
CA ILE A 213 15.53 -13.98 -9.59
C ILE A 213 14.22 -14.36 -8.88
N SER A 214 13.73 -15.57 -9.11
CA SER A 214 12.49 -16.08 -8.52
C SER A 214 12.59 -16.22 -6.99
N MET A 215 13.74 -16.68 -6.47
CA MET A 215 14.03 -16.76 -5.04
C MET A 215 14.04 -15.39 -4.37
N ILE A 216 14.64 -14.38 -5.01
CA ILE A 216 14.66 -13.01 -4.50
C ILE A 216 13.23 -12.44 -4.46
N CYS A 217 12.44 -12.66 -5.52
CA CYS A 217 11.04 -12.24 -5.55
C CYS A 217 10.20 -12.97 -4.48
N CYS A 218 10.48 -14.26 -4.23
CA CYS A 218 9.86 -15.02 -3.15
C CYS A 218 10.20 -14.42 -1.77
N ALA A 219 11.48 -14.11 -1.52
CA ALA A 219 11.92 -13.46 -0.28
C ALA A 219 11.27 -12.07 -0.10
N TYR A 220 11.21 -11.28 -1.18
CA TYR A 220 10.50 -10.00 -1.19
C TYR A 220 9.02 -10.16 -0.83
N GLN A 221 8.37 -11.21 -1.35
CA GLN A 221 6.97 -11.49 -1.09
C GLN A 221 6.70 -11.86 0.38
N ILE A 222 7.65 -12.51 1.06
CA ILE A 222 7.60 -12.74 2.51
C ILE A 222 7.64 -11.39 3.25
N VAL A 223 8.55 -10.50 2.88
CA VAL A 223 8.63 -9.15 3.46
C VAL A 223 7.33 -8.38 3.25
N ALA A 224 6.76 -8.43 2.05
CA ALA A 224 5.46 -7.82 1.75
C ALA A 224 4.34 -8.35 2.65
N MET A 225 4.31 -9.66 2.91
CA MET A 225 3.34 -10.27 3.82
C MET A 225 3.51 -9.78 5.27
N LEU A 226 4.76 -9.64 5.74
CA LEU A 226 5.05 -9.10 7.09
C LEU A 226 4.62 -7.63 7.23
N CYS A 227 4.75 -6.83 6.16
CA CYS A 227 4.33 -5.43 6.14
C CYS A 227 2.81 -5.23 6.32
N VAL A 228 1.99 -6.26 6.04
CA VAL A 228 0.53 -6.20 6.23
C VAL A 228 0.11 -6.44 7.69
N ILE A 229 0.96 -7.06 8.52
CA ILE A 229 0.65 -7.37 9.93
C ILE A 229 0.21 -6.14 10.75
N PRO A 230 0.98 -5.02 10.78
CA PRO A 230 0.63 -3.84 11.57
C PRO A 230 -0.53 -3.02 10.99
N MET A 231 -1.00 -3.34 9.79
CA MET A 231 -2.03 -2.57 9.09
C MET A 231 -3.39 -2.76 9.77
N PRO A 232 -4.06 -1.69 10.23
CA PRO A 232 -5.44 -1.80 10.74
C PRO A 232 -6.41 -2.00 9.58
N GLU A 233 -7.52 -2.67 9.84
CA GLU A 233 -8.59 -2.86 8.85
C GLU A 233 -9.28 -1.53 8.52
N SER A 234 -9.92 -1.46 7.35
CA SER A 234 -10.64 -0.26 6.94
C SER A 234 -11.78 0.10 7.90
N PRO A 235 -11.83 1.34 8.42
CA PRO A 235 -12.91 1.78 9.30
C PRO A 235 -14.29 1.67 8.63
N SER A 236 -14.37 2.01 7.34
CA SER A 236 -15.62 1.95 6.57
C SER A 236 -16.17 0.53 6.46
N TRP A 237 -15.28 -0.46 6.27
CA TRP A 237 -15.68 -1.87 6.23
C TRP A 237 -16.09 -2.39 7.61
N LEU A 238 -15.40 -1.96 8.68
CA LEU A 238 -15.78 -2.35 10.05
C LEU A 238 -17.18 -1.84 10.41
N VAL A 239 -17.53 -0.62 9.99
CA VAL A 239 -18.89 -0.07 10.15
C VAL A 239 -19.92 -0.90 9.37
N SER A 240 -19.65 -1.28 8.12
CA SER A 240 -20.60 -2.07 7.33
C SER A 240 -20.85 -3.47 7.89
N LYS A 241 -19.92 -4.00 8.70
CA LYS A 241 -20.08 -5.26 9.44
C LYS A 241 -20.64 -5.09 10.86
N GLY A 242 -21.05 -3.88 11.27
CA GLY A 242 -21.58 -3.60 12.60
C GLY A 242 -20.54 -3.60 13.74
N ARG A 243 -19.24 -3.61 13.43
CA ARG A 243 -18.14 -3.63 14.40
C ARG A 243 -17.71 -2.21 14.79
N PHE A 244 -18.62 -1.46 15.42
CA PHE A 244 -18.44 -0.02 15.68
C PHE A 244 -17.26 0.32 16.60
N GLU A 245 -16.99 -0.48 17.64
CA GLU A 245 -15.88 -0.24 18.57
C GLU A 245 -14.52 -0.35 17.88
N GLU A 246 -14.35 -1.36 17.02
CA GLU A 246 -13.12 -1.52 16.24
C GLU A 246 -12.97 -0.43 15.18
N ALA A 247 -14.08 -0.06 14.51
CA ALA A 247 -14.09 1.04 13.56
C ALA A 247 -13.64 2.35 14.21
N LYS A 248 -14.09 2.62 15.45
CA LYS A 248 -13.69 3.78 16.24
C LYS A 248 -12.21 3.76 16.58
N ARG A 249 -11.66 2.60 16.97
CA ARG A 249 -10.22 2.43 17.23
C ARG A 249 -9.38 2.67 15.97
N ALA A 250 -9.76 2.06 14.85
CA ALA A 250 -9.07 2.25 13.58
C ALA A 250 -9.14 3.72 13.12
N LEU A 251 -10.31 4.36 13.22
CA LEU A 251 -10.47 5.77 12.88
C LEU A 251 -9.62 6.69 13.78
N ASN A 252 -9.61 6.45 15.10
CA ASN A 252 -8.76 7.21 16.02
C ASN A 252 -7.27 7.06 15.67
N TYR A 253 -6.84 5.87 15.28
CA TYR A 253 -5.47 5.63 14.83
C TYR A 253 -5.12 6.49 13.60
N PHE A 254 -5.96 6.46 12.55
CA PHE A 254 -5.73 7.21 11.31
C PHE A 254 -5.87 8.73 11.47
N ARG A 255 -6.71 9.19 12.41
CA ARG A 255 -6.86 10.61 12.76
C ARG A 255 -5.81 11.07 13.79
N GLY A 256 -4.92 10.19 14.25
CA GLY A 256 -3.87 10.54 15.21
C GLY A 256 -4.39 10.87 16.62
N LEU A 257 -5.59 10.40 16.97
CA LEU A 257 -6.30 10.72 18.22
C LEU A 257 -6.01 9.77 19.37
N GLU A 258 -4.82 9.17 19.38
CA GLU A 258 -4.48 8.20 20.40
C GLU A 258 -4.28 8.89 21.77
N LYS A 259 -5.30 8.76 22.62
CA LYS A 259 -5.15 8.92 24.07
C LYS A 259 -4.23 7.80 24.55
N SER A 260 -3.10 8.19 25.11
CA SER A 260 -2.31 7.40 26.07
C SER A 260 -3.23 6.54 26.95
N GLY A 261 -3.21 5.23 26.76
CA GLY A 261 -4.01 4.28 27.52
C GLY A 261 -3.47 2.87 27.30
N LYS A 262 -2.53 2.49 28.17
CA LYS A 262 -1.88 1.18 28.27
C LYS A 262 -2.81 -0.01 28.01
N ILE A 263 -2.28 -1.02 27.34
CA ILE A 263 -2.46 -2.43 27.70
C ILE A 263 -1.06 -3.03 27.80
#